data_AF-A0A7J4J5Z6-F1
#
_entry.id   AF-A0A7J4J5Z6-F1
#
_cell.length_a   1.000
_cell.length_b   1.000
_cell.length_c   1.000
_cell.angle_alpha   90.00
_cell.angle_beta   90.00
_cell.angle_gamma   90.00
#
_symmetry.space_group_name_H-M   'P 1'
#
loop_
_entity.id
_entity.type
_entity.pdbx_description
1 polymer ?
#
loop_
_entity_poly.entity_id
_entity_poly.type
_entity_poly.pdbx_seq_one_letter_code
_entity_poly.pdbx_strand_id
1 'polypeptide(L)'
;MLQLEDKITIAVGGPIKAGKDVLLENASTYQDVLFQSLRGNFWVPPVLNAISSEHDKGLFERYSANPERYAIEFQYACLANRLAQQAQVDAASGLVLHGQPLEIDRHIYAEANRQNIGDAFPTYEGMFGEVRKRVSSPDVWIYLRVPEEKIDLLLER
;
A
#
# COMPACT_ATOMS: atom_id res chain seq x y z
N MET A 1 29.82 -16.74 3.01
CA MET A 1 29.23 -15.89 4.06
C MET A 1 27.96 -15.31 3.45
N LEU A 2 26.77 -15.70 3.92
CA LEU A 2 25.52 -15.14 3.43
C LEU A 2 25.45 -13.68 3.91
N GLN A 3 25.42 -12.73 2.98
CA GLN A 3 25.04 -11.35 3.31
C GLN A 3 23.53 -11.40 3.55
N LEU A 4 23.12 -11.38 4.82
CA LEU A 4 21.73 -11.14 5.16
C LEU A 4 21.44 -9.70 4.74
N GLU A 5 20.42 -9.51 3.90
CA GLU A 5 19.97 -8.16 3.57
C GLU A 5 19.52 -7.48 4.86
N ASP A 6 20.00 -6.26 5.11
CA ASP A 6 19.70 -5.49 6.32
C ASP A 6 18.24 -4.97 6.37
N LYS A 7 17.39 -5.41 5.44
CA LYS A 7 16.02 -4.93 5.25
C LYS A 7 15.05 -6.07 4.97
N ILE A 8 13.92 -6.06 5.65
CA ILE A 8 12.73 -6.86 5.32
C ILE A 8 11.58 -5.89 5.13
N THR A 9 10.87 -6.01 4.03
CA THR A 9 9.75 -5.14 3.66
C THR A 9 8.42 -5.86 3.84
N ILE A 10 7.48 -5.22 4.52
CA ILE A 10 6.13 -5.72 4.76
C ILE A 10 5.13 -4.70 4.21
N ALA A 11 4.39 -5.08 3.17
CA ALA A 11 3.30 -4.26 2.67
C ALA A 11 1.99 -4.60 3.39
N VAL A 12 1.25 -3.57 3.80
CA VAL A 12 -0.08 -3.72 4.42
C VAL A 12 -1.16 -3.32 3.42
N GLY A 13 -1.87 -4.31 2.88
CA GLY A 13 -2.96 -4.13 1.92
C GLY A 13 -4.34 -4.33 2.54
N GLY A 14 -5.39 -4.01 1.79
CA GLY A 14 -6.78 -4.16 2.23
C GLY A 14 -7.71 -3.09 1.65
N PRO A 15 -9.03 -3.23 1.83
CA PRO A 15 -10.02 -2.28 1.31
C PRO A 15 -9.84 -0.84 1.84
N ILE A 16 -10.49 0.12 1.17
CA ILE A 16 -10.60 1.50 1.64
C ILE A 16 -11.19 1.49 3.07
N LYS A 17 -10.63 2.33 3.96
CA LYS A 17 -11.01 2.43 5.39
C LYS A 17 -10.85 1.15 6.24
N ALA A 18 -10.12 0.14 5.75
CA ALA A 18 -9.80 -1.08 6.52
C ALA A 18 -8.85 -0.85 7.72
N GLY A 19 -8.41 0.39 7.99
CA GLY A 19 -7.52 0.71 9.10
C GLY A 19 -6.03 0.49 8.81
N LYS A 20 -5.63 0.45 7.53
CA LYS A 20 -4.22 0.29 7.12
C LYS A 20 -3.32 1.38 7.71
N ASP A 21 -3.71 2.64 7.53
CA ASP A 21 -2.91 3.79 8.01
C ASP A 21 -2.87 3.83 9.54
N VAL A 22 -3.99 3.51 10.20
CA VAL A 22 -4.04 3.35 11.67
C VAL A 22 -3.04 2.30 12.14
N LEU A 23 -2.95 1.16 11.47
CA LEU A 23 -1.97 0.12 11.80
C LEU A 23 -0.54 0.62 11.63
N LEU A 24 -0.25 1.35 10.55
CA LEU A 24 1.09 1.89 10.29
C LEU A 24 1.48 2.99 11.29
N GLU A 25 0.57 3.92 11.58
CA GLU A 25 0.78 5.01 12.54
C GLU A 25 1.02 4.52 13.97
N ASN A 26 0.42 3.38 14.33
CA ASN A 26 0.57 2.78 15.66
C ASN A 26 1.72 1.77 15.74
N ALA A 27 2.59 1.66 14.73
CA ALA A 27 3.67 0.68 14.68
C ALA A 27 4.57 0.64 15.91
N SER A 28 4.90 1.81 16.46
CA SER A 28 5.70 1.93 17.69
C SER A 28 5.05 1.25 18.90
N THR A 29 3.72 1.19 18.96
CA THR A 29 2.98 0.62 20.11
C THR A 29 3.02 -0.90 20.16
N TYR A 30 3.18 -1.57 19.01
CA TYR A 30 3.22 -3.03 18.91
C TYR A 30 4.56 -3.58 18.43
N GLN A 31 5.58 -2.73 18.28
CA GLN A 31 6.92 -3.11 17.85
C GLN A 31 7.50 -4.26 18.69
N ASP A 32 7.39 -4.17 20.02
CA ASP A 32 7.94 -5.20 20.91
C ASP A 32 7.25 -6.55 20.72
N VAL A 33 5.93 -6.56 20.52
CA VAL A 33 5.15 -7.78 20.25
C VAL A 33 5.56 -8.38 18.91
N LEU A 34 5.74 -7.54 17.90
CA LEU A 34 6.20 -7.96 16.57
C LEU A 34 7.59 -8.60 16.64
N PHE A 35 8.54 -7.93 17.29
CA PHE A 35 9.90 -8.47 17.47
C PHE A 35 9.94 -9.71 18.34
N GLN A 36 9.11 -9.80 19.38
CA GLN A 36 8.95 -11.01 20.17
C GLN A 36 8.43 -12.18 19.33
N SER A 37 7.48 -11.93 18.43
CA SER A 37 6.93 -12.96 17.53
C SER A 37 7.96 -13.47 16.52
N LEU A 38 9.02 -12.69 16.26
CA LEU A 38 10.14 -13.07 15.40
C LEU A 38 11.29 -13.74 16.18
N ARG A 39 11.22 -13.81 17.52
CA ARG A 39 12.25 -14.48 18.34
C ARG A 39 12.30 -15.96 18.00
N GLY A 40 13.49 -16.43 17.62
CA GLY A 40 13.72 -17.81 17.15
C GLY A 40 14.16 -17.86 15.69
N ASN A 41 13.98 -16.78 14.93
CA ASN A 41 14.62 -16.63 13.63
C ASN A 41 16.13 -16.39 13.80
N PHE A 42 16.90 -16.83 12.81
CA PHE A 42 18.36 -16.68 12.78
C PHE A 42 18.78 -15.20 12.79
N TRP A 43 17.91 -14.31 12.33
CA TRP A 43 18.13 -12.88 12.27
C TRP A 43 16.81 -12.12 12.34
N VAL A 44 16.77 -11.05 13.13
CA VAL A 44 15.65 -10.11 13.23
C VAL A 44 16.24 -8.71 13.14
N PRO A 45 15.77 -7.85 12.23
CA PRO A 45 16.28 -6.49 12.15
C PRO A 45 15.99 -5.71 13.44
N PRO A 46 16.91 -4.84 13.90
CA PRO A 46 16.81 -4.21 15.23
C PRO A 46 15.84 -3.03 15.31
N VAL A 47 15.37 -2.52 14.17
CA VAL A 47 14.56 -1.31 14.07
C VAL A 47 13.34 -1.55 13.21
N LEU A 48 12.24 -0.89 13.58
CA LEU A 48 10.98 -0.88 12.85
C LEU A 48 10.81 0.50 12.22
N ASN A 49 10.66 0.55 10.90
CA ASN A 49 10.32 1.76 10.18
C ASN A 49 8.92 1.59 9.59
N ALA A 50 8.00 2.49 9.94
CA ALA A 50 6.66 2.51 9.38
C ALA A 50 6.50 3.71 8.45
N ILE A 51 6.10 3.44 7.21
CA ILE A 51 5.92 4.43 6.15
C ILE A 51 4.43 4.47 5.81
N SER A 52 3.76 5.56 6.17
CA SER A 52 2.34 5.77 5.85
C SER A 52 2.12 5.90 4.35
N SER A 53 0.90 5.60 3.89
CA SER A 53 0.50 6.03 2.55
C SER A 53 0.05 7.47 2.61
N GLU A 54 0.69 8.35 1.84
CA GLU A 54 0.12 9.67 1.58
C GLU A 54 -0.96 9.54 0.50
N HIS A 55 -2.13 10.12 0.78
CA HIS A 55 -3.25 10.18 -0.16
C HIS A 55 -3.71 11.63 -0.29
N ASP A 56 -3.90 12.10 -1.52
CA ASP A 56 -4.53 13.40 -1.78
C ASP A 56 -6.02 13.29 -1.46
N LYS A 57 -6.39 13.81 -0.28
CA LYS A 57 -7.77 13.79 0.22
C LYS A 57 -8.71 14.55 -0.73
N GLY A 58 -8.28 15.69 -1.27
CA GLY A 58 -9.10 16.50 -2.17
C GLY A 58 -9.35 15.80 -3.51
N LEU A 59 -8.35 15.11 -4.05
CA LEU A 59 -8.54 14.29 -5.24
C LEU A 59 -9.46 13.09 -4.98
N PHE A 60 -9.31 12.43 -3.84
CA PHE A 60 -10.21 11.33 -3.46
C PHE A 60 -11.67 11.79 -3.30
N GLU A 61 -11.90 12.95 -2.69
CA GLU A 61 -13.25 13.53 -2.56
C GLU A 61 -13.87 13.82 -3.94
N ARG A 62 -13.10 14.43 -4.85
CA ARG A 62 -13.56 14.68 -6.24
C ARG A 62 -13.85 13.38 -6.99
N TYR A 63 -12.98 12.39 -6.87
CA TYR A 63 -13.20 11.05 -7.43
C TYR A 63 -14.45 10.37 -6.86
N SER A 64 -14.65 10.45 -5.55
CA SER A 64 -15.82 9.86 -4.89
C SER A 64 -17.12 10.53 -5.36
N ALA A 65 -17.10 11.84 -5.61
CA ALA A 65 -18.26 12.60 -6.09
C ALA A 65 -18.53 12.40 -7.60
N ASN A 66 -17.51 12.22 -8.42
CA ASN A 66 -17.65 12.03 -9.87
C ASN A 66 -16.57 11.09 -10.42
N PRO A 67 -16.75 9.75 -10.27
CA PRO A 67 -15.74 8.79 -10.66
C PRO A 67 -15.51 8.75 -12.17
N GLU A 68 -16.54 8.96 -13.00
CA GLU A 68 -16.40 9.01 -14.47
C GLU A 68 -15.43 10.11 -14.91
N ARG A 69 -15.39 11.24 -14.20
CA ARG A 69 -14.51 12.35 -14.53
C ARG A 69 -13.09 12.17 -13.99
N TYR A 70 -12.96 11.64 -12.78
CA TYR A 70 -11.71 11.71 -12.01
C TYR A 70 -11.05 10.36 -11.75
N ALA A 71 -11.65 9.22 -12.16
CA ALA A 71 -11.08 7.90 -11.93
C ALA A 71 -9.65 7.79 -12.48
N ILE A 72 -9.40 8.19 -13.72
CA ILE A 72 -8.06 8.11 -14.30
C ILE A 72 -7.05 9.00 -13.58
N GLU A 73 -7.43 10.23 -13.21
CA GLU A 73 -6.58 11.17 -12.46
C GLU A 73 -6.21 10.57 -11.09
N PHE A 74 -7.20 10.01 -10.39
CA PHE A 74 -6.99 9.35 -9.11
C PHE A 74 -6.08 8.13 -9.24
N GLN A 75 -6.29 7.28 -10.24
CA GLN A 75 -5.44 6.11 -10.47
C GLN A 75 -3.98 6.50 -10.78
N TYR A 76 -3.75 7.56 -11.56
CA TYR A 76 -2.39 8.07 -11.80
C TYR A 76 -1.75 8.67 -10.55
N ALA A 77 -2.52 9.40 -9.73
CA ALA A 77 -2.03 9.89 -8.44
C ALA A 77 -1.61 8.74 -7.51
N CYS A 78 -2.39 7.65 -7.47
CA CYS A 78 -1.99 6.45 -6.72
C CYS A 78 -0.66 5.88 -7.21
N LEU A 79 -0.46 5.75 -8.53
CA LEU A 79 0.82 5.28 -9.09
C LEU A 79 2.00 6.21 -8.73
N ALA A 80 1.80 7.53 -8.80
CA ALA A 80 2.82 8.49 -8.41
C ALA A 80 3.17 8.38 -6.91
N ASN A 81 2.17 8.20 -6.05
CA ASN A 81 2.39 8.02 -4.62
C ASN A 81 3.16 6.74 -4.32
N ARG A 82 2.94 5.65 -5.08
CA ARG A 82 3.74 4.42 -4.93
C ARG A 82 5.20 4.62 -5.28
N LEU A 83 5.51 5.39 -6.33
CA LEU A 83 6.90 5.74 -6.64
C LEU A 83 7.54 6.57 -5.52
N ALA A 84 6.82 7.55 -4.99
CA ALA A 84 7.33 8.37 -3.88
C ALA A 84 7.56 7.54 -2.61
N GLN A 85 6.64 6.63 -2.29
CA GLN A 85 6.75 5.72 -1.16
C GLN A 85 7.92 4.74 -1.34
N GLN A 86 8.15 4.23 -2.56
CA GLN A 86 9.27 3.33 -2.83
C GLN A 86 10.61 4.00 -2.52
N ALA A 87 10.78 5.29 -2.83
CA ALA A 87 12.01 6.01 -2.48
C ALA A 87 12.27 6.02 -0.96
N GLN A 88 11.22 6.10 -0.15
CA GLN A 88 11.32 6.01 1.32
C GLN A 88 11.63 4.58 1.78
N VAL A 89 11.01 3.57 1.17
CA VAL A 89 11.28 2.15 1.43
C VAL A 89 12.73 1.79 1.07
N ASP A 90 13.25 2.34 -0.02
CA ASP A 90 14.63 2.13 -0.47
C ASP A 90 15.64 2.71 0.50
N ALA A 91 15.36 3.92 1.02
CA ALA A 91 16.22 4.62 1.97
C ALA A 91 16.15 4.05 3.41
N ALA A 92 15.08 3.34 3.76
CA ALA A 92 14.90 2.75 5.08
C ALA A 92 15.77 1.48 5.28
N SER A 93 16.00 1.14 6.54
CA SER A 93 16.68 -0.10 6.96
C SER A 93 15.83 -0.86 7.96
N GLY A 94 16.17 -2.12 8.22
CA GLY A 94 15.51 -2.92 9.24
C GLY A 94 14.18 -3.51 8.77
N LEU A 95 13.20 -3.63 9.67
CA LEU A 95 11.86 -4.09 9.32
C LEU A 95 11.03 -2.89 8.86
N VAL A 96 10.68 -2.85 7.58
CA VAL A 96 9.99 -1.72 6.96
C VAL A 96 8.54 -2.09 6.69
N LEU A 97 7.61 -1.51 7.43
CA LEU A 97 6.18 -1.60 7.15
C LEU A 97 5.79 -0.43 6.25
N HIS A 98 5.10 -0.72 5.15
CA HIS A 98 4.60 0.34 4.28
C HIS A 98 3.18 0.05 3.80
N GLY A 99 2.47 1.13 3.49
CA GLY A 99 1.10 1.04 3.03
C GLY A 99 1.01 0.50 1.60
N GLN A 100 0.03 -0.39 1.42
CA GLN A 100 -0.54 -0.95 0.19
C GLN A 100 0.44 -1.28 -0.96
N PRO A 101 0.56 -2.57 -1.34
CA PRO A 101 1.38 -2.96 -2.48
C PRO A 101 0.78 -2.47 -3.81
N LEU A 102 1.67 -2.17 -4.75
CA LEU A 102 1.34 -1.65 -6.08
C LEU A 102 0.38 -2.56 -6.84
N GLU A 103 0.46 -3.86 -6.65
CA GLU A 103 -0.42 -4.85 -7.28
C GLU A 103 -1.90 -4.60 -6.95
N ILE A 104 -2.24 -4.10 -5.75
CA ILE A 104 -3.64 -3.79 -5.41
C ILE A 104 -4.17 -2.64 -6.25
N ASP A 105 -3.33 -1.63 -6.53
CA ASP A 105 -3.76 -0.44 -7.26
C ASP A 105 -4.26 -0.82 -8.66
N ARG A 106 -3.56 -1.73 -9.36
CA ARG A 106 -4.05 -2.28 -10.64
C ARG A 106 -5.15 -3.31 -10.41
N HIS A 107 -4.81 -4.44 -9.79
CA HIS A 107 -5.60 -5.67 -9.89
C HIS A 107 -6.91 -5.62 -9.10
N ILE A 108 -7.03 -4.68 -8.16
CA ILE A 108 -8.25 -4.49 -7.38
C ILE A 108 -8.89 -3.15 -7.74
N TYR A 109 -8.16 -2.03 -7.56
CA TYR A 109 -8.80 -0.71 -7.64
C TYR A 109 -9.01 -0.20 -9.07
N ALA A 110 -8.01 -0.29 -9.95
CA ALA A 110 -8.19 0.09 -11.33
C ALA A 110 -9.16 -0.86 -12.03
N GLU A 111 -9.06 -2.16 -11.78
CA GLU A 111 -9.97 -3.16 -12.34
C GLU A 111 -11.43 -2.88 -11.94
N ALA A 112 -11.70 -2.61 -10.65
CA ALA A 112 -13.03 -2.20 -10.19
C ALA A 112 -13.52 -0.89 -10.83
N ASN A 113 -12.60 -0.03 -11.27
CA ASN A 113 -12.89 1.23 -11.94
C ASN A 113 -12.79 1.17 -13.47
N ARG A 114 -12.64 -0.01 -14.08
CA ARG A 114 -12.38 -0.14 -15.51
C ARG A 114 -13.42 0.61 -16.35
N GLN A 115 -14.68 0.57 -15.97
CA GLN A 115 -15.76 1.29 -16.67
C GLN A 115 -15.63 2.81 -16.56
N ASN A 116 -15.30 3.33 -15.37
CA ASN A 116 -15.10 4.76 -15.14
C ASN A 116 -13.84 5.30 -15.83
N ILE A 117 -12.80 4.45 -15.95
CA ILE A 117 -11.56 4.80 -16.65
C ILE A 117 -11.76 4.76 -18.17
N GLY A 118 -12.61 3.84 -18.67
CA GLY A 118 -12.97 3.72 -20.08
C GLY A 118 -11.76 3.49 -20.99
N ASP A 119 -11.72 4.20 -22.11
CA ASP A 119 -10.69 4.06 -23.15
C ASP A 119 -9.28 4.44 -22.68
N ALA A 120 -9.14 5.11 -21.54
CA ALA A 120 -7.85 5.41 -20.95
C ALA A 120 -7.20 4.20 -20.26
N PHE A 121 -7.94 3.09 -20.06
CA PHE A 121 -7.45 1.95 -19.28
C PHE A 121 -6.17 1.31 -19.84
N PRO A 122 -6.02 1.08 -21.15
CA PRO A 122 -4.77 0.57 -21.71
C PRO A 122 -3.58 1.51 -21.48
N THR A 123 -3.81 2.82 -21.48
CA THR A 123 -2.77 3.81 -21.18
C THR A 123 -2.35 3.73 -19.71
N TYR A 124 -3.34 3.57 -18.81
CA TYR A 124 -3.08 3.30 -17.40
C TYR A 124 -2.26 2.02 -17.21
N GLU A 125 -2.60 0.92 -17.91
CA GLU A 125 -1.85 -0.34 -17.82
C GLU A 125 -0.40 -0.20 -18.29
N GLY A 126 -0.18 0.56 -19.36
CA GLY A 126 1.17 0.92 -19.81
C GLY A 126 1.95 1.65 -18.72
N MET A 127 1.30 2.60 -18.04
CA MET A 127 1.94 3.35 -16.96
C MET A 127 2.19 2.53 -15.70
N PHE A 128 1.26 1.67 -15.32
CA PHE A 128 1.47 0.69 -14.28
C PHE A 128 2.70 -0.18 -14.58
N GLY A 129 2.87 -0.64 -15.82
CA GLY A 129 4.04 -1.42 -16.24
C GLY A 129 5.37 -0.68 -16.03
N GLU A 130 5.41 0.62 -16.33
CA GLU A 130 6.61 1.45 -16.10
C GLU A 130 6.87 1.71 -14.61
N VAL A 131 5.82 1.88 -13.81
CA VAL A 131 5.96 2.01 -12.34
C VAL A 131 6.40 0.70 -11.71
N ARG A 132 5.86 -0.43 -12.15
CA ARG A 132 6.17 -1.76 -11.61
C ARG A 132 7.63 -2.15 -11.76
N LYS A 133 8.32 -1.64 -12.79
CA LYS A 133 9.77 -1.81 -12.98
C LYS A 133 10.61 -1.07 -11.92
N ARG A 134 10.03 -0.08 -11.23
CA ARG A 134 10.71 0.80 -10.27
C ARG A 134 10.28 0.55 -8.83
N VAL A 135 9.15 -0.11 -8.61
CA VAL A 135 8.63 -0.47 -7.29
C VAL A 135 8.91 -1.95 -7.04
N SER A 136 9.68 -2.21 -5.99
CA SER A 136 10.05 -3.57 -5.58
C SER A 136 8.86 -4.28 -4.96
N SER A 137 8.77 -5.59 -5.16
CA SER A 137 7.79 -6.40 -4.42
C SER A 137 8.21 -6.47 -2.95
N PRO A 138 7.25 -6.41 -2.01
CA PRO A 138 7.55 -6.61 -0.61
C PRO A 138 7.91 -8.07 -0.34
N ASP A 139 8.70 -8.32 0.70
CA ASP A 139 9.03 -9.68 1.16
C ASP A 139 7.81 -10.38 1.77
N VAL A 140 6.96 -9.60 2.46
CA VAL A 140 5.74 -10.08 3.10
C VAL A 140 4.58 -9.17 2.77
N TRP A 141 3.41 -9.77 2.56
CA TRP A 141 2.16 -9.06 2.39
C TRP A 141 1.18 -9.41 3.50
N ILE A 142 0.77 -8.41 4.28
CA ILE A 142 -0.32 -8.51 5.25
C ILE A 142 -1.57 -7.91 4.61
N TYR A 143 -2.63 -8.71 4.49
CA TYR A 143 -3.92 -8.24 3.99
C TYR A 143 -4.92 -8.06 5.15
N LEU A 144 -5.35 -6.83 5.39
CA LEU A 144 -6.40 -6.50 6.36
C LEU A 144 -7.76 -6.84 5.74
N ARG A 145 -8.27 -8.00 6.11
CA ARG A 145 -9.61 -8.44 5.71
C ARG A 145 -10.67 -7.74 6.55
N VAL A 146 -11.62 -7.11 5.88
CA VAL A 146 -12.87 -6.66 6.49
C VAL A 146 -13.94 -7.72 6.19
N PRO A 147 -14.62 -8.26 7.21
CA PRO A 147 -15.74 -9.19 6.99
C PRO A 147 -16.83 -8.53 6.15
N GLU A 148 -17.50 -9.31 5.28
CA GLU A 148 -18.55 -8.79 4.40
C GLU A 148 -19.68 -8.11 5.18
N GLU A 149 -20.03 -8.69 6.32
CA GLU A 149 -21.03 -8.18 7.28
C GLU A 149 -20.70 -6.79 7.85
N LYS A 150 -19.46 -6.33 7.66
CA LYS A 150 -18.95 -5.04 8.16
C LYS A 150 -18.55 -4.09 7.05
N ILE A 151 -18.85 -4.41 5.79
CA ILE A 151 -18.56 -3.51 4.66
C ILE A 151 -19.33 -2.20 4.79
N ASP A 152 -20.57 -2.24 5.26
CA ASP A 152 -21.39 -1.03 5.45
C ASP A 152 -20.76 -0.06 6.46
N LEU A 153 -20.07 -0.57 7.48
CA LEU A 153 -19.32 0.26 8.44
C LEU A 153 -18.13 0.99 7.80
N LEU A 154 -17.65 0.56 6.63
CA LEU A 154 -16.64 1.31 5.87
C LEU A 154 -17.26 2.51 5.16
N LEU A 155 -18.55 2.47 4.83
CA LEU A 155 -19.25 3.59 4.20
C LEU A 155 -19.57 4.71 5.20
N GLU A 156 -19.74 4.36 6.48
CA GLU A 156 -20.05 5.29 7.58
C GLU A 156 -18.82 6.00 8.19
N ARG A 157 -17.62 5.42 8.02
CA ARG A 157 -16.33 5.98 8.49
C ARG A 157 -15.72 6.96 7.49
#